data_AF-A0A3D1IRP6-F1
#
_entry.id   AF-A0A3D1IRP6-F1
#
_cell.length_a   1.000
_cell.length_b   1.000
_cell.length_c   1.000
_cell.angle_alpha   90.00
_cell.angle_beta   90.00
_cell.angle_gamma   90.00
#
_symmetry.space_group_name_H-M   'P 1'
#
loop_
_entity.id
_entity.type
_entity.pdbx_description
1 polymer ?
#
loop_
_entity_poly.entity_id
_entity_poly.type
_entity_poly.pdbx_seq_one_letter_code
_entity_poly.pdbx_strand_id
1 'polypeptide(L)'
;MELKHGLHLAYCTNIHRGEDWAQTFDSLKTDVLAVRDRVGSGRAYAIGLRLSEVAARELSEPAVLGAFQQWLADENCYVFTINGFPFGNFHGSRVKEQVYVPDWTSPDRLAYTNRLFDLIAALVPEGVEGSVSTLPGSFKEFITDESQERVIRENIWKCAEHIAALS
;
A
#
# COMPACT_ATOMS: atom_id res chain seq x y z
N MET A 1 -8.64 8.73 -11.79
CA MET A 1 -9.15 8.68 -13.16
C MET A 1 -7.99 8.55 -14.13
N GLU A 2 -8.20 7.80 -15.21
CA GLU A 2 -7.22 7.72 -16.29
C GLU A 2 -7.26 8.99 -17.15
N LEU A 3 -6.08 9.57 -17.33
CA LEU A 3 -5.79 10.71 -18.19
C LEU A 3 -5.23 10.22 -19.53
N LYS A 4 -4.86 11.16 -20.41
CA LYS A 4 -4.20 10.82 -21.67
C LYS A 4 -2.85 10.13 -21.40
N HIS A 5 -2.45 9.25 -22.32
CA HIS A 5 -1.18 8.52 -22.30
C HIS A 5 -1.03 7.54 -21.12
N GLY A 6 -2.12 6.94 -20.63
CA GLY A 6 -2.08 5.92 -19.57
C GLY A 6 -1.70 6.47 -18.19
N LEU A 7 -1.79 7.79 -17.98
CA LEU A 7 -1.47 8.40 -16.69
C LEU A 7 -2.68 8.31 -15.75
N HIS A 8 -2.46 7.93 -14.50
CA HIS A 8 -3.51 7.86 -13.49
C HIS A 8 -3.46 9.08 -12.55
N LEU A 9 -4.54 9.87 -12.52
CA LEU A 9 -4.73 10.90 -11.50
C LEU A 9 -5.49 10.31 -10.32
N ALA A 10 -4.83 10.24 -9.16
CA ALA A 10 -5.34 9.51 -8.01
C ALA A 10 -5.46 10.38 -6.75
N TYR A 11 -6.43 10.06 -5.91
CA TYR A 11 -6.42 10.51 -4.52
C TYR A 11 -5.52 9.59 -3.71
N CYS A 12 -4.44 10.13 -3.14
CA CYS A 12 -3.56 9.38 -2.26
C CYS A 12 -4.01 9.50 -0.80
N THR A 13 -4.18 8.36 -0.14
CA THR A 13 -4.65 8.28 1.26
C THR A 13 -3.54 8.47 2.30
N ASN A 14 -2.30 8.80 1.89
CA ASN A 14 -1.17 9.04 2.79
C ASN A 14 -1.40 10.09 3.89
N ILE A 15 -2.30 11.05 3.66
CA ILE A 15 -2.60 12.12 4.64
C ILE A 15 -3.49 11.63 5.79
N HIS A 16 -4.15 10.48 5.61
CA HIS A 16 -5.12 9.94 6.55
C HIS A 16 -4.47 9.03 7.56
N ARG A 17 -5.07 8.97 8.75
CA ARG A 17 -4.77 7.91 9.72
C ARG A 17 -5.30 6.60 9.13
N GLY A 18 -4.42 5.65 8.91
CA GLY A 18 -4.76 4.31 8.42
C GLY A 18 -4.04 3.26 9.25
N GLU A 19 -4.20 3.34 10.58
CA GLU A 19 -3.54 2.41 11.49
C GLU A 19 -4.16 1.01 11.36
N ASP A 20 -5.46 0.94 11.17
CA ASP A 20 -6.25 -0.26 10.89
C ASP A 20 -7.11 -0.08 9.62
N TRP A 21 -7.75 -1.17 9.17
CA TRP A 21 -8.60 -1.16 7.98
C TRP A 21 -9.88 -0.34 8.17
N ALA A 22 -10.47 -0.36 9.38
CA ALA A 22 -11.69 0.37 9.66
C ALA A 22 -11.51 1.88 9.49
N GLN A 23 -10.41 2.44 10.00
CA GLN A 23 -10.03 3.84 9.81
C GLN A 23 -9.76 4.15 8.34
N THR A 24 -8.98 3.29 7.68
CA THR A 24 -8.65 3.44 6.26
C THR A 24 -9.93 3.52 5.43
N PHE A 25 -10.86 2.57 5.65
CA PHE A 25 -12.11 2.49 4.93
C PHE A 25 -13.08 3.63 5.26
N ASP A 26 -13.04 4.16 6.49
CA ASP A 26 -13.82 5.35 6.85
C ASP A 26 -13.36 6.59 6.07
N SER A 27 -12.06 6.85 5.97
CA SER A 27 -11.51 7.92 5.13
C SER A 27 -11.81 7.74 3.64
N LEU A 28 -11.91 6.49 3.16
CA LEU A 28 -12.35 6.22 1.79
C LEU A 28 -13.80 6.68 1.57
N LYS A 29 -14.72 6.28 2.45
CA LYS A 29 -16.15 6.64 2.34
C LYS A 29 -16.43 8.12 2.56
N THR A 30 -15.61 8.79 3.36
CA THR A 30 -15.82 10.19 3.75
C THR A 30 -14.99 11.12 2.87
N ASP A 31 -13.68 11.20 3.10
CA ASP A 31 -12.79 12.17 2.46
C ASP A 31 -12.60 11.90 0.97
N VAL A 32 -12.34 10.64 0.58
CA VAL A 32 -12.05 10.30 -0.81
C VAL A 32 -13.28 10.50 -1.69
N LEU A 33 -14.45 10.00 -1.27
CA LEU A 33 -15.69 10.23 -2.01
C LEU A 33 -16.06 11.71 -2.06
N ALA A 34 -15.88 12.46 -0.97
CA ALA A 34 -16.18 13.89 -0.96
C ALA A 34 -15.27 14.69 -1.92
N VAL A 35 -14.03 14.27 -2.17
CA VAL A 35 -13.20 14.87 -3.22
C VAL A 35 -13.63 14.40 -4.60
N ARG A 36 -13.85 13.09 -4.80
CA ARG A 36 -14.37 12.52 -6.05
C ARG A 36 -15.62 13.26 -6.52
N ASP A 37 -16.58 13.50 -5.65
CA ASP A 37 -17.87 14.10 -6.02
C ASP A 37 -17.73 15.58 -6.45
N ARG A 38 -16.67 16.26 -6.00
CA ARG A 38 -16.38 17.65 -6.37
C ARG A 38 -15.54 17.80 -7.63
N VAL A 39 -14.63 16.86 -7.90
CA VAL A 39 -13.62 16.98 -8.98
C VAL A 39 -13.74 15.89 -10.04
N GLY A 40 -14.60 14.91 -9.82
CA GLY A 40 -14.80 13.76 -10.67
C GLY A 40 -15.39 14.15 -12.03
N SER A 41 -15.03 13.38 -13.04
CA SER A 41 -15.45 13.59 -14.43
C SER A 41 -16.46 12.55 -14.93
N GLY A 42 -17.09 11.81 -14.01
CA GLY A 42 -17.94 10.65 -14.31
C GLY A 42 -17.15 9.39 -14.71
N ARG A 43 -15.83 9.50 -14.90
CA ARG A 43 -14.92 8.35 -15.10
C ARG A 43 -14.56 7.69 -13.78
N ALA A 44 -14.14 6.43 -13.86
CA ALA A 44 -13.66 5.68 -12.71
C ALA A 44 -12.58 6.46 -11.93
N TYR A 45 -12.76 6.60 -10.62
CA TYR A 45 -11.90 7.39 -9.77
C TYR A 45 -10.73 6.56 -9.26
N ALA A 46 -9.50 7.08 -9.37
CA ALA A 46 -8.32 6.29 -8.99
C ALA A 46 -7.97 6.61 -7.55
N ILE A 47 -7.63 5.58 -6.79
CA ILE A 47 -7.25 5.67 -5.39
C ILE A 47 -5.84 5.09 -5.25
N GLY A 48 -4.96 5.84 -4.59
CA GLY A 48 -3.70 5.35 -4.06
C GLY A 48 -3.88 5.03 -2.59
N LEU A 49 -3.83 3.75 -2.23
CA LEU A 49 -3.97 3.33 -0.84
C LEU A 49 -2.68 3.59 -0.07
N ARG A 50 -2.80 3.92 1.20
CA ARG A 50 -1.77 3.77 2.21
C ARG A 50 -2.27 2.73 3.17
N LEU A 51 -1.53 1.65 3.33
CA LEU A 51 -1.85 0.62 4.30
C LEU A 51 -0.76 0.60 5.38
N SER A 52 -1.16 0.31 6.61
CA SER A 52 -0.26 -0.24 7.62
C SER A 52 -0.25 -1.76 7.47
N GLU A 53 0.63 -2.45 8.20
CA GLU A 53 0.56 -3.90 8.31
C GLU A 53 -0.76 -4.38 8.93
N VAL A 54 -1.28 -3.71 9.94
CA VAL A 54 -2.57 -4.10 10.55
C VAL A 54 -3.70 -3.99 9.52
N ALA A 55 -3.80 -2.85 8.83
CA ALA A 55 -4.79 -2.64 7.79
C ALA A 55 -4.64 -3.62 6.62
N ALA A 56 -3.40 -3.93 6.23
CA ALA A 56 -3.13 -4.88 5.15
C ALA A 56 -3.53 -6.31 5.54
N ARG A 57 -3.27 -6.74 6.78
CA ARG A 57 -3.73 -8.05 7.29
C ARG A 57 -5.25 -8.15 7.28
N GLU A 58 -5.92 -7.16 7.86
CA GLU A 58 -7.38 -7.13 7.93
C GLU A 58 -8.02 -7.11 6.54
N LEU A 59 -7.47 -6.32 5.61
CA LEU A 59 -7.93 -6.29 4.23
C LEU A 59 -7.67 -7.60 3.49
N SER A 60 -6.64 -8.37 3.87
CA SER A 60 -6.33 -9.67 3.23
C SER A 60 -7.34 -10.76 3.58
N GLU A 61 -8.19 -10.55 4.59
CA GLU A 61 -9.25 -11.51 4.91
C GLU A 61 -10.24 -11.60 3.74
N PRO A 62 -10.56 -12.80 3.21
CA PRO A 62 -11.32 -12.93 1.96
C PRO A 62 -12.66 -12.20 1.95
N ALA A 63 -13.38 -12.22 3.08
CA ALA A 63 -14.65 -11.52 3.21
C ALA A 63 -14.49 -9.99 3.17
N VAL A 64 -13.40 -9.46 3.74
CA VAL A 64 -13.11 -8.02 3.77
C VAL A 64 -12.64 -7.56 2.40
N LEU A 65 -11.73 -8.30 1.76
CA LEU A 65 -11.28 -8.02 0.40
C LEU A 65 -12.44 -8.02 -0.60
N GLY A 66 -13.29 -9.04 -0.56
CA GLY A 66 -14.45 -9.14 -1.44
C GLY A 66 -15.44 -8.00 -1.24
N ALA A 67 -15.71 -7.61 0.01
CA ALA A 67 -16.55 -6.45 0.31
C ALA A 67 -15.92 -5.14 -0.22
N PHE A 68 -14.60 -4.99 -0.12
CA PHE A 68 -13.91 -3.82 -0.63
C PHE A 68 -13.90 -3.75 -2.17
N GLN A 69 -13.69 -4.88 -2.85
CA GLN A 69 -13.81 -4.97 -4.31
C GLN A 69 -15.22 -4.60 -4.79
N GLN A 70 -16.26 -5.08 -4.11
CA GLN A 70 -17.64 -4.70 -4.42
C GLN A 70 -17.86 -3.20 -4.21
N TRP A 71 -17.36 -2.64 -3.10
CA TRP A 71 -17.47 -1.21 -2.83
C TRP A 71 -16.75 -0.36 -3.90
N LEU A 72 -15.57 -0.78 -4.36
CA LEU A 72 -14.87 -0.11 -5.45
C LEU A 72 -15.72 -0.09 -6.73
N ALA A 73 -16.37 -1.21 -7.06
CA ALA A 73 -17.26 -1.29 -8.21
C ALA A 73 -18.50 -0.38 -8.07
N ASP A 74 -19.16 -0.43 -6.91
CA ASP A 74 -20.37 0.36 -6.61
C ASP A 74 -20.08 1.88 -6.68
N GLU A 75 -18.93 2.29 -6.16
CA GLU A 75 -18.50 3.69 -6.13
C GLU A 75 -17.74 4.14 -7.40
N ASN A 76 -17.67 3.28 -8.42
CA ASN A 76 -16.92 3.52 -9.66
C ASN A 76 -15.49 4.01 -9.37
N CYS A 77 -14.80 3.31 -8.48
CA CYS A 77 -13.42 3.56 -8.05
C CYS A 77 -12.51 2.38 -8.42
N TYR A 78 -11.21 2.62 -8.47
CA TYR A 78 -10.20 1.57 -8.61
C TYR A 78 -8.91 1.91 -7.88
N VAL A 79 -8.13 0.88 -7.55
CA VAL A 79 -6.82 0.98 -6.94
C VAL A 79 -5.77 0.49 -7.95
N PHE A 80 -4.65 1.20 -8.05
CA PHE A 80 -3.50 0.79 -8.90
C PHE A 80 -2.16 0.98 -8.19
N THR A 81 -2.17 1.55 -6.98
CA THR A 81 -0.96 1.75 -6.19
C THR A 81 -1.23 1.67 -4.70
N ILE A 82 -0.29 1.08 -3.97
CA ILE A 82 -0.29 1.00 -2.51
C ILE A 82 1.02 1.56 -1.96
N ASN A 83 0.92 2.50 -1.01
CA ASN A 83 2.04 2.97 -0.21
C ASN A 83 2.15 2.13 1.06
N GLY A 84 3.23 1.37 1.16
CA GLY A 84 3.61 0.57 2.32
C GLY A 84 4.89 1.05 3.00
N PHE A 85 5.33 2.29 2.79
CA PHE A 85 6.57 2.77 3.40
C PHE A 85 6.50 2.70 4.94
N PRO A 86 5.54 3.37 5.62
CA PRO A 86 5.38 3.19 7.05
C PRO A 86 4.75 1.83 7.32
N PHE A 87 5.45 0.98 8.06
CA PHE A 87 4.95 -0.34 8.47
C PHE A 87 3.73 -0.22 9.39
N GLY A 88 3.78 0.69 10.35
CA GLY A 88 2.75 0.86 11.38
C GLY A 88 2.45 2.33 11.63
N ASN A 89 2.24 2.69 12.90
CA ASN A 89 1.83 4.03 13.29
C ASN A 89 2.92 5.06 13.02
N PHE A 90 2.64 5.97 12.10
CA PHE A 90 3.44 7.16 11.83
C PHE A 90 3.03 8.36 12.71
N HIS A 91 1.83 8.31 13.31
CA HIS A 91 1.29 9.41 14.11
C HIS A 91 1.47 9.18 15.62
N GLY A 92 2.57 9.65 16.19
CA GLY A 92 2.68 9.80 17.66
C GLY A 92 3.99 9.35 18.32
N SER A 93 4.94 8.77 17.57
CA SER A 93 6.25 8.38 18.10
C SER A 93 7.27 9.53 18.00
N ARG A 94 8.01 9.77 19.09
CA ARG A 94 8.93 10.92 19.27
C ARG A 94 10.21 10.88 18.42
N VAL A 95 10.46 9.80 17.68
CA VAL A 95 11.74 9.56 16.99
C VAL A 95 11.43 9.33 15.51
N LYS A 96 11.81 10.29 14.66
CA LYS A 96 11.46 10.33 13.23
C LYS A 96 11.96 9.09 12.49
N GLU A 97 13.07 8.53 12.95
CA GLU A 97 13.78 7.40 12.38
C GLU A 97 13.06 6.07 12.63
N GLN A 98 12.14 6.00 13.59
CA GLN A 98 11.37 4.78 13.87
C GLN A 98 10.34 4.46 12.78
N VAL A 99 10.08 5.38 11.84
CA VAL A 99 9.26 5.09 10.66
C VAL A 99 9.89 4.02 9.75
N TYR A 100 11.21 3.87 9.80
CA TYR A 100 11.94 2.90 8.98
C TYR A 100 11.90 1.49 9.55
N VAL A 101 11.44 1.29 10.80
CA VAL A 101 11.38 -0.04 11.42
C VAL A 101 9.97 -0.64 11.35
N PRO A 102 9.85 -1.98 11.20
CA PRO A 102 10.91 -2.89 10.75
C PRO A 102 11.40 -2.55 9.34
N ASP A 103 12.72 -2.69 9.13
CA ASP A 103 13.38 -2.49 7.85
C ASP A 103 13.58 -3.84 7.11
N TRP A 104 14.30 -3.85 5.98
CA TRP A 104 14.52 -5.08 5.21
C TRP A 104 15.45 -6.11 5.86
N THR A 105 16.06 -5.80 7.00
CA THR A 105 16.73 -6.84 7.81
C THR A 105 15.72 -7.76 8.50
N SER A 106 14.47 -7.30 8.67
CA SER A 106 13.42 -8.06 9.35
C SER A 106 12.59 -8.91 8.38
N PRO A 107 12.28 -10.17 8.73
CA PRO A 107 11.32 -10.97 7.97
C PRO A 107 9.90 -10.39 7.99
N ASP A 108 9.54 -9.59 9.01
CA ASP A 108 8.21 -8.96 9.09
C ASP A 108 8.02 -7.95 7.95
N ARG A 109 9.08 -7.24 7.57
CA ARG A 109 9.03 -6.31 6.43
C ARG A 109 8.82 -7.04 5.11
N LEU A 110 9.49 -8.17 4.91
CA LEU A 110 9.29 -9.01 3.74
C LEU A 110 7.84 -9.51 3.68
N ALA A 111 7.33 -10.10 4.76
CA ALA A 111 5.98 -10.63 4.82
C ALA A 111 4.92 -9.55 4.56
N TYR A 112 5.11 -8.36 5.14
CA TYR A 112 4.25 -7.21 4.91
C TYR A 112 4.29 -6.75 3.45
N THR A 113 5.48 -6.59 2.86
CA THR A 113 5.61 -6.12 1.48
C THR A 113 5.00 -7.12 0.50
N ASN A 114 5.21 -8.43 0.68
CA ASN A 114 4.58 -9.47 -0.12
C ASN A 114 3.04 -9.40 -0.03
N ARG A 115 2.50 -9.20 1.17
CA ARG A 115 1.05 -9.03 1.37
C ARG A 115 0.49 -7.84 0.58
N LEU A 116 1.22 -6.72 0.53
CA LEU A 116 0.80 -5.58 -0.29
C LEU A 116 0.78 -5.91 -1.78
N PHE A 117 1.73 -6.74 -2.24
CA PHE A 117 1.75 -7.22 -3.62
C PHE A 117 0.60 -8.21 -3.92
N ASP A 118 0.28 -9.10 -2.99
CA ASP A 118 -0.89 -9.98 -3.10
C ASP A 118 -2.19 -9.16 -3.22
N LEU A 119 -2.33 -8.15 -2.37
CA LEU A 119 -3.47 -7.25 -2.36
C LEU A 119 -3.58 -6.45 -3.65
N ILE A 120 -2.49 -5.82 -4.13
CA ILE A 120 -2.57 -5.03 -5.37
C ILE A 120 -2.85 -5.92 -6.58
N ALA A 121 -2.32 -7.14 -6.62
CA ALA A 121 -2.62 -8.10 -7.69
C ALA A 121 -4.11 -8.48 -7.73
N ALA A 122 -4.77 -8.56 -6.57
CA ALA A 122 -6.20 -8.83 -6.47
C ALA A 122 -7.09 -7.58 -6.72
N LEU A 123 -6.55 -6.37 -6.56
CA LEU A 123 -7.31 -5.11 -6.63
C LEU A 123 -7.16 -4.36 -7.94
N VAL A 124 -6.00 -4.51 -8.61
CA VAL A 124 -5.71 -3.76 -9.82
C VAL A 124 -6.61 -4.23 -10.98
N PRO A 125 -7.22 -3.31 -11.75
CA PRO A 125 -7.99 -3.70 -12.93
C PRO A 125 -7.13 -4.39 -13.99
N GLU A 126 -7.75 -5.25 -14.80
CA GLU A 126 -7.09 -5.87 -15.95
C GLU A 126 -6.48 -4.81 -16.89
N GLY A 127 -5.24 -5.04 -17.33
CA GLY A 127 -4.52 -4.12 -18.22
C GLY A 127 -3.95 -2.88 -17.54
N VAL A 128 -4.09 -2.73 -16.22
CA VAL A 128 -3.48 -1.65 -15.43
C VAL A 128 -2.28 -2.18 -14.64
N GLU A 129 -1.16 -1.46 -14.66
CA GLU A 129 0.01 -1.81 -13.85
C GLU A 129 -0.23 -1.50 -12.37
N GLY A 130 -0.03 -2.50 -11.52
CA GLY A 130 -0.05 -2.37 -10.06
C GLY A 130 1.31 -1.99 -9.51
N SER A 131 1.36 -1.08 -8.53
CA SER A 131 2.62 -0.70 -7.87
C SER A 131 2.52 -0.70 -6.34
N VAL A 132 3.62 -1.06 -5.68
CA VAL A 132 3.77 -0.92 -4.23
C VAL A 132 5.01 -0.07 -3.94
N SER A 133 4.83 0.99 -3.16
CA SER A 133 5.94 1.75 -2.59
C SER A 133 6.34 1.14 -1.25
N THR A 134 7.61 0.81 -1.07
CA THR A 134 8.17 0.28 0.18
C THR A 134 9.45 1.04 0.53
N LEU A 135 10.03 0.78 1.71
CA LEU A 135 11.31 1.39 2.06
C LEU A 135 12.44 0.87 1.12
N PRO A 136 13.51 1.63 0.89
CA PRO A 136 14.60 1.21 0.00
C PRO A 136 15.47 0.06 0.55
N GLY A 137 15.61 -0.04 1.86
CA GLY A 137 16.50 -1.02 2.51
C GLY A 137 16.47 -0.85 4.03
N SER A 138 17.04 0.24 4.52
CA SER A 138 16.99 0.67 5.92
C SER A 138 17.31 2.16 6.04
N PHE A 139 17.24 2.71 7.25
CA PHE A 139 17.89 3.95 7.61
C PHE A 139 19.39 3.70 7.83
N LYS A 140 20.26 4.54 7.26
CA LYS A 140 21.69 4.28 7.16
C LYS A 140 22.34 3.98 8.53
N GLU A 141 21.93 4.70 9.56
CA GLU A 141 22.48 4.62 10.91
C GLU A 141 22.07 3.34 11.67
N PHE A 142 21.09 2.58 11.18
CA PHE A 142 20.74 1.27 11.73
C PHE A 142 21.64 0.15 11.20
N ILE A 143 22.38 0.42 10.12
CA ILE A 143 23.29 -0.53 9.49
C ILE A 143 24.71 -0.28 10.02
N THR A 144 25.18 -1.23 10.79
CA THR A 144 26.48 -1.17 11.49
C THR A 144 27.44 -2.27 11.05
N ASP A 145 26.94 -3.29 10.33
CA ASP A 145 27.72 -4.43 9.86
C ASP A 145 27.27 -4.92 8.47
N GLU A 146 28.21 -5.43 7.66
CA GLU A 146 27.96 -5.92 6.31
C GLU A 146 26.97 -7.10 6.27
N SER A 147 26.85 -7.89 7.34
CA SER A 147 25.88 -8.99 7.39
C SER A 147 24.44 -8.48 7.28
N GLN A 148 24.13 -7.29 7.80
CA GLN A 148 22.80 -6.68 7.69
C GLN A 148 22.47 -6.33 6.23
N GLU A 149 23.44 -5.85 5.46
CA GLU A 149 23.24 -5.60 4.03
C GLU A 149 22.96 -6.88 3.24
N ARG A 150 23.61 -8.00 3.60
CA ARG A 150 23.34 -9.30 2.97
C ARG A 150 21.91 -9.74 3.22
N VAL A 151 21.42 -9.62 4.46
CA VAL A 151 20.03 -9.94 4.81
C VAL A 151 19.04 -9.06 4.03
N ILE A 152 19.32 -7.76 3.90
CA ILE A 152 18.50 -6.84 3.09
C ILE A 152 18.40 -7.34 1.64
N ARG A 153 19.53 -7.67 1.01
CA ARG A 153 19.56 -8.16 -0.38
C ARG A 153 18.80 -9.47 -0.53
N GLU A 154 18.97 -10.40 0.40
CA GLU A 154 18.25 -11.68 0.40
C GLU A 154 16.74 -11.50 0.51
N ASN A 155 16.27 -10.63 1.40
CA ASN A 155 14.83 -10.39 1.57
C ASN A 155 14.22 -9.64 0.38
N ILE A 156 14.92 -8.65 -0.18
CA ILE A 156 14.48 -7.99 -1.42
C ILE A 156 14.38 -9.00 -2.57
N TRP A 157 15.35 -9.91 -2.69
CA TRP A 157 15.32 -10.95 -3.72
C TRP A 157 14.13 -11.89 -3.56
N LYS A 158 13.86 -12.36 -2.33
CA LYS A 158 12.66 -13.17 -2.03
C LYS A 158 11.36 -12.44 -2.37
N CYS A 159 11.30 -11.13 -2.14
CA CYS A 159 10.15 -10.32 -2.55
C CYS A 159 10.01 -10.27 -4.07
N ALA A 160 11.11 -10.13 -4.81
CA ALA A 160 11.09 -10.17 -6.26
C ALA A 160 10.61 -11.53 -6.81
N GLU A 161 11.06 -12.65 -6.22
CA GLU A 161 10.58 -14.00 -6.55
C GLU A 161 9.08 -14.16 -6.26
N HIS A 162 8.59 -13.60 -5.15
CA HIS A 162 7.17 -13.60 -4.81
C HIS A 162 6.35 -12.83 -5.85
N ILE A 163 6.77 -11.62 -6.22
CA ILE A 163 6.09 -10.80 -7.23
C ILE A 163 6.04 -11.52 -8.59
N ALA A 164 7.15 -12.14 -9.00
CA ALA A 164 7.22 -12.87 -10.26
C ALA A 164 6.27 -14.08 -10.31
N ALA A 165 5.85 -14.62 -9.16
CA ALA A 165 4.88 -15.70 -9.08
C ALA A 165 3.41 -15.22 -9.13
N LEU A 166 3.16 -13.92 -8.95
CA LEU A 166 1.82 -13.31 -9.06
C LEU A 166 1.46 -12.90 -10.51
N SER A 167 2.47 -12.77 -11.37
CA SER A 167 2.38 -12.33 -12.76
C SER A 167 2.38 -13.47 -13.77
#